data_AF-A0A1H5ZCI8-F1
#
_entry.id   AF-A0A1H5ZCI8-F1
#
_cell.length_a   1.000
_cell.length_b   1.000
_cell.length_c   1.000
_cell.angle_alpha   90.00
_cell.angle_beta   90.00
_cell.angle_gamma   90.00
#
_symmetry.space_group_name_H-M   'P 1'
#
loop_
_entity.id
_entity.type
_entity.pdbx_description
1 polymer ?
#
loop_
_entity_poly.entity_id
_entity_poly.type
_entity_poly.pdbx_seq_one_letter_code
_entity_poly.pdbx_strand_id
1 'polypeptide(L)'
;MSAMSFDLAVLAMGGSADHRQACARYERCRSAAHDEADLDPGILAFCHELREWFPDSSPLADDTPWAIAPLRVGADHVIMRLRYGTAGDLAVERIGDLAWHHGLVLFDPQFGEAFFPAPDGWEGPMDCGGATVCARPA
;
A
#
# COMPACT_ATOMS: atom_id res chain seq x y z
N MET A 1 15.20 13.94 -17.93
CA MET A 1 15.56 12.90 -16.94
C MET A 1 14.25 12.37 -16.40
N SER A 2 13.93 11.09 -16.61
CA SER A 2 12.78 10.49 -15.91
C SER A 2 13.06 10.57 -14.43
N ALA A 3 12.15 11.17 -13.65
CA ALA A 3 12.23 11.06 -12.20
C ALA A 3 12.23 9.56 -11.85
N MET A 4 13.14 9.15 -10.98
CA MET A 4 13.12 7.80 -10.44
C MET A 4 11.75 7.56 -9.78
N SER A 5 11.23 6.34 -9.86
CA SER A 5 9.92 5.99 -9.32
C SER A 5 9.94 4.63 -8.66
N PHE A 6 9.04 4.40 -7.71
CA PHE A 6 8.88 3.15 -6.99
C PHE A 6 7.41 2.75 -6.91
N ASP A 7 7.14 1.46 -6.70
CA ASP A 7 5.78 0.92 -6.65
C ASP A 7 5.39 0.66 -5.18
N LEU A 8 4.15 0.96 -4.82
CA LEU A 8 3.58 0.64 -3.51
C LEU A 8 2.20 0.00 -3.73
N ALA A 9 1.89 -1.05 -2.97
CA ALA A 9 0.62 -1.76 -3.12
C ALA A 9 -0.18 -1.72 -1.81
N VAL A 10 -1.47 -1.48 -1.92
CA VAL A 10 -2.42 -1.65 -0.81
C VAL A 10 -3.34 -2.81 -1.18
N LEU A 11 -3.47 -3.76 -0.26
CA LEU A 11 -4.10 -5.06 -0.50
C LEU A 11 -5.21 -5.28 0.54
N ALA A 12 -6.41 -5.62 0.07
CA ALA A 12 -7.44 -6.18 0.92
C ALA A 12 -7.10 -7.65 1.21
N MET A 13 -6.69 -7.90 2.45
CA MET A 13 -6.37 -9.22 2.96
C MET A 13 -7.15 -9.43 4.26
N GLY A 14 -7.81 -10.57 4.41
CA GLY A 14 -8.48 -10.91 5.67
C GLY A 14 -7.50 -10.97 6.85
N GLY A 15 -8.02 -10.92 8.08
CA GLY A 15 -7.26 -10.68 9.33
C GLY A 15 -6.20 -11.72 9.76
N SER A 16 -5.76 -12.63 8.89
CA SER A 16 -4.69 -13.60 9.15
C SER A 16 -3.58 -13.60 8.10
N ALA A 17 -3.39 -12.47 7.40
CA ALA A 17 -2.40 -12.35 6.35
C ALA A 17 -0.96 -12.36 6.91
N ASP A 18 -0.04 -12.98 6.16
CA ASP A 18 1.39 -12.93 6.43
C ASP A 18 2.16 -12.36 5.21
N HIS A 19 3.45 -12.08 5.39
CA HIS A 19 4.31 -11.50 4.35
C HIS A 19 4.35 -12.33 3.06
N ARG A 20 4.37 -13.66 3.18
CA ARG A 20 4.40 -14.56 2.03
C ARG A 20 3.08 -14.51 1.26
N GLN A 21 1.97 -14.46 1.98
CA GLN A 21 0.63 -14.30 1.40
C GLN A 21 0.49 -12.94 0.71
N ALA A 22 1.01 -11.86 1.30
CA ALA A 22 1.00 -10.52 0.70
C ALA A 22 1.82 -10.48 -0.60
N CYS A 23 3.03 -11.06 -0.59
CA CYS A 23 3.86 -11.19 -1.79
C CYS A 23 3.16 -12.01 -2.89
N ALA A 24 2.60 -13.19 -2.54
CA ALA A 24 1.86 -14.02 -3.49
C ALA A 24 0.57 -13.34 -4.01
N ARG A 25 -0.05 -12.47 -3.22
CA ARG A 25 -1.17 -11.63 -3.62
C ARG A 25 -0.71 -10.61 -4.66
N TYR A 26 0.33 -9.84 -4.35
CA TYR A 26 0.88 -8.83 -5.26
C TYR A 26 1.27 -9.41 -6.62
N GLU A 27 1.97 -10.55 -6.66
CA GLU A 27 2.37 -11.18 -7.93
C GLU A 27 1.17 -11.63 -8.77
N ARG A 28 0.10 -12.13 -8.13
CA ARG A 28 -1.16 -12.44 -8.83
C ARG A 28 -1.83 -11.16 -9.35
N CYS A 29 -1.92 -10.12 -8.53
CA CYS A 29 -2.51 -8.84 -8.89
C CYS A 29 -1.80 -8.17 -10.08
N ARG A 30 -0.47 -8.31 -10.16
CA ARG A 30 0.34 -7.78 -11.26
C ARG A 30 0.18 -8.56 -12.57
N SER A 31 -0.11 -9.86 -12.49
CA SER A 31 -0.16 -10.77 -13.64
C SER A 31 -1.57 -11.03 -14.18
N ALA A 32 -2.60 -10.86 -13.36
CA ALA A 32 -3.98 -11.07 -13.77
C ALA A 32 -4.49 -9.91 -14.65
N ALA A 33 -5.20 -10.25 -15.73
CA ALA A 33 -6.23 -9.38 -16.28
C ALA A 33 -7.42 -9.52 -15.32
N HIS A 34 -7.74 -8.48 -14.55
CA HIS A 34 -8.71 -8.64 -13.47
C HIS A 34 -10.09 -8.88 -14.07
N ASP A 35 -10.69 -10.00 -13.70
CA ASP A 35 -12.11 -10.26 -13.93
C ASP A 35 -12.93 -9.18 -13.23
N GLU A 36 -14.11 -8.89 -13.78
CA GLU A 36 -15.08 -7.89 -13.32
C GLU A 36 -15.70 -8.32 -11.98
N ALA A 37 -14.89 -8.35 -10.93
CA ALA A 37 -15.30 -8.63 -9.56
C ALA A 37 -15.68 -7.33 -8.84
N ASP A 38 -16.60 -7.44 -7.89
CA ASP A 38 -17.01 -6.32 -7.04
C ASP A 38 -15.79 -5.76 -6.28
N LEU A 39 -15.62 -4.44 -6.33
CA LEU A 39 -14.56 -3.77 -5.57
C LEU A 39 -14.79 -3.95 -4.06
N ASP A 40 -13.72 -4.32 -3.37
CA ASP A 40 -13.64 -4.35 -1.91
C ASP A 40 -13.96 -2.95 -1.35
N PRO A 41 -14.95 -2.83 -0.46
CA PRO A 41 -15.35 -1.54 0.11
C PRO A 41 -14.21 -0.79 0.81
N GLY A 42 -13.24 -1.49 1.41
CA GLY A 42 -12.07 -0.89 2.04
C GLY A 42 -11.14 -0.26 1.01
N ILE A 43 -10.88 -0.95 -0.11
CA ILE A 43 -10.10 -0.39 -1.24
C ILE A 43 -10.82 0.81 -1.85
N LEU A 44 -12.14 0.74 -2.00
CA LEU A 44 -12.93 1.84 -2.54
C LEU A 44 -12.85 3.09 -1.62
N ALA A 45 -13.03 2.91 -0.32
CA ALA A 45 -12.91 3.98 0.67
C ALA A 45 -11.50 4.58 0.69
N PHE A 46 -10.47 3.73 0.72
CA PHE A 46 -9.06 4.13 0.64
C PHE A 46 -8.79 4.98 -0.61
N CYS A 47 -9.21 4.53 -1.79
CA CYS A 47 -8.97 5.26 -3.03
C CYS A 47 -9.74 6.59 -3.08
N HIS A 48 -10.95 6.62 -2.53
CA HIS A 48 -11.74 7.86 -2.45
C HIS A 48 -11.01 8.90 -1.59
N GLU A 49 -10.64 8.55 -0.36
CA GLU A 49 -9.93 9.46 0.54
C GLU A 49 -8.56 9.85 0.01
N LEU A 50 -7.78 8.91 -0.53
CA LEU A 50 -6.45 9.21 -1.09
C LEU A 50 -6.52 10.28 -2.19
N ARG A 51 -7.54 10.24 -3.05
CA ARG A 51 -7.73 11.19 -4.15
C ARG A 51 -8.12 12.59 -3.70
N GLU A 52 -8.67 12.74 -2.49
CA GLU A 52 -8.93 14.08 -1.91
C GLU A 52 -7.62 14.81 -1.61
N TRP A 53 -6.57 14.07 -1.22
CA TRP A 53 -5.25 14.62 -0.93
C TRP A 53 -4.36 14.67 -2.17
N PHE A 54 -4.40 13.63 -2.99
CA PHE A 54 -3.52 13.46 -4.14
C PHE A 54 -4.32 13.05 -5.38
N PRO A 55 -4.92 14.02 -6.10
CA PRO A 55 -5.70 13.73 -7.30
C PRO A 55 -4.90 12.93 -8.33
N ASP A 56 -5.47 11.83 -8.84
CA ASP A 56 -4.87 10.97 -9.87
C ASP A 56 -5.49 11.22 -11.27
N SER A 57 -5.99 12.43 -11.51
CA SER A 57 -6.50 12.85 -12.81
C SER A 57 -5.36 13.20 -13.77
N SER A 58 -5.50 12.79 -15.04
CA SER A 58 -4.62 13.24 -16.13
C SER A 58 -5.11 14.58 -16.70
N PRO A 59 -4.24 15.54 -17.04
CA PRO A 59 -2.77 15.47 -16.98
C PRO A 59 -2.20 15.62 -15.57
N LEU A 60 -1.10 14.91 -15.32
CA LEU A 60 -0.38 14.99 -14.05
C LEU A 60 0.35 16.32 -13.89
N ALA A 61 0.10 17.00 -12.77
CA ALA A 61 0.87 18.18 -12.37
C ALA A 61 2.33 17.81 -12.01
N ASP A 62 3.24 18.79 -12.01
CA ASP A 62 4.66 18.51 -11.73
C ASP A 62 4.92 18.14 -10.25
N ASP A 63 4.09 18.66 -9.35
CA ASP A 63 4.13 18.47 -7.89
C ASP A 63 3.35 17.24 -7.41
N THR A 64 2.75 16.48 -8.32
CA THR A 64 2.06 15.24 -7.97
C THR A 64 3.03 14.17 -7.45
N PRO A 65 2.62 13.36 -6.46
CA PRO A 65 3.39 12.18 -6.07
C PRO A 65 3.39 11.10 -7.17
N TRP A 66 2.45 11.14 -8.11
CA TRP A 66 2.23 10.05 -9.05
C TRP A 66 3.22 10.08 -10.22
N ALA A 67 3.91 8.95 -10.44
CA ALA A 67 4.68 8.74 -11.66
C ALA A 67 3.77 8.23 -12.81
N ILE A 68 2.68 7.54 -12.46
CA ILE A 68 1.66 7.07 -13.39
C ILE A 68 0.28 7.38 -12.80
N ALA A 69 -0.60 7.91 -13.64
CA ALA A 69 -2.01 8.07 -13.35
C ALA A 69 -2.85 7.69 -14.58
N PRO A 70 -4.09 7.21 -14.40
CA PRO A 70 -4.76 6.96 -13.12
C PRO A 70 -4.13 5.80 -12.34
N LEU A 71 -4.44 5.70 -11.05
CA LEU A 71 -3.97 4.59 -10.21
C LEU A 71 -4.50 3.25 -10.74
N ARG A 72 -3.71 2.18 -10.61
CA ARG A 72 -4.14 0.83 -11.01
C ARG A 72 -4.94 0.20 -9.89
N VAL A 73 -6.26 0.39 -9.93
CA VAL A 73 -7.21 -0.17 -8.97
C VAL A 73 -7.77 -1.47 -9.53
N GLY A 74 -7.61 -2.56 -8.78
CA GLY A 74 -8.28 -3.82 -8.99
C GLY A 74 -9.42 -4.03 -7.99
N ALA A 75 -10.10 -5.17 -8.07
CA ALA A 75 -11.20 -5.47 -7.16
C ALA A 75 -10.78 -5.44 -5.68
N ASP A 76 -9.58 -5.89 -5.34
CA ASP A 76 -9.14 -6.11 -3.96
C ASP A 76 -7.77 -5.50 -3.65
N HIS A 77 -7.31 -4.59 -4.50
CA HIS A 77 -6.03 -3.93 -4.33
C HIS A 77 -5.93 -2.64 -5.14
N VAL A 78 -4.94 -1.83 -4.79
CA VAL A 78 -4.46 -0.74 -5.63
C VAL A 78 -2.94 -0.78 -5.69
N ILE A 79 -2.39 -0.66 -6.90
CA ILE A 79 -0.95 -0.54 -7.12
C ILE A 79 -0.66 0.88 -7.62
N MET A 80 0.13 1.59 -6.84
CA MET A 80 0.51 2.98 -7.05
C MET A 80 1.97 3.03 -7.50
N ARG A 81 2.28 3.92 -8.43
CA ARG A 81 3.68 4.23 -8.79
C ARG A 81 3.98 5.66 -8.41
N LEU A 82 4.89 5.85 -7.46
CA LEU A 82 5.24 7.14 -6.89
C LEU A 82 6.56 7.66 -7.45
N ARG A 83 6.71 8.98 -7.54
CA ARG A 83 7.98 9.66 -7.79
C ARG A 83 8.73 9.79 -6.47
N TYR A 84 10.06 9.70 -6.50
CA TYR A 84 10.86 10.12 -5.34
C TYR A 84 10.80 11.64 -5.14
N GLY A 85 10.91 12.06 -3.88
CA GLY A 85 10.92 13.47 -3.47
C GLY A 85 9.80 13.78 -2.49
N THR A 86 9.74 15.02 -2.02
CA THR A 86 8.88 15.43 -0.91
C THR A 86 7.40 15.10 -1.10
N ALA A 87 6.85 15.26 -2.30
CA ALA A 87 5.46 14.87 -2.57
C ALA A 87 5.25 13.35 -2.43
N GLY A 88 6.20 12.55 -2.92
CA GLY A 88 6.19 11.09 -2.76
C GLY A 88 6.30 10.66 -1.31
N ASP A 89 7.18 11.29 -0.52
CA ASP A 89 7.35 10.99 0.90
C ASP A 89 6.05 11.26 1.70
N LEU A 90 5.42 12.41 1.46
CA LEU A 90 4.12 12.76 2.05
C LEU A 90 3.01 11.77 1.63
N ALA A 91 3.04 11.32 0.38
CA ALA A 91 2.09 10.33 -0.09
C ALA A 91 2.31 8.96 0.56
N VAL A 92 3.56 8.53 0.78
CA VAL A 92 3.87 7.27 1.49
C VAL A 92 3.32 7.29 2.92
N GLU A 93 3.55 8.38 3.66
CA GLU A 93 3.02 8.56 5.02
C GLU A 93 1.49 8.45 5.02
N ARG A 94 0.84 9.21 4.13
CA ARG A 94 -0.63 9.23 4.05
C ARG A 94 -1.22 7.89 3.61
N ILE A 95 -0.56 7.19 2.69
CA ILE A 95 -0.96 5.84 2.25
C ILE A 95 -0.88 4.87 3.42
N GLY A 96 0.18 4.95 4.24
CA GLY A 96 0.32 4.13 5.44
C GLY A 96 -0.82 4.35 6.43
N ASP A 97 -1.13 5.61 6.74
CA ASP A 97 -2.22 5.98 7.64
C ASP A 97 -3.58 5.50 7.14
N LEU A 98 -3.88 5.70 5.86
CA LEU A 98 -5.15 5.28 5.26
C LEU A 98 -5.25 3.76 5.18
N ALA A 99 -4.17 3.06 4.82
CA ALA A 99 -4.15 1.60 4.80
C ALA A 99 -4.44 1.05 6.20
N TRP A 100 -3.79 1.60 7.24
CA TRP A 100 -4.06 1.23 8.62
C TRP A 100 -5.51 1.52 9.02
N HIS A 101 -6.02 2.71 8.70
CA HIS A 101 -7.37 3.14 9.04
C HIS A 101 -8.46 2.24 8.46
N HIS A 102 -8.27 1.77 7.21
CA HIS A 102 -9.22 0.90 6.52
C HIS A 102 -8.96 -0.60 6.74
N GLY A 103 -8.02 -0.98 7.61
CA GLY A 103 -7.72 -2.39 7.87
C GLY A 103 -7.08 -3.10 6.65
N LEU A 104 -6.33 -2.36 5.83
CA LEU A 104 -5.69 -2.85 4.62
C LEU A 104 -4.20 -3.11 4.85
N VAL A 105 -3.64 -4.04 4.08
CA VAL A 105 -2.21 -4.35 4.13
C VAL A 105 -1.46 -3.45 3.17
N LEU A 106 -0.46 -2.73 3.68
CA LEU A 106 0.50 -2.01 2.85
C LEU A 106 1.66 -2.95 2.49
N PHE A 107 2.00 -3.05 1.21
CA PHE A 107 3.07 -3.91 0.71
C PHE A 107 4.07 -3.11 -0.12
N ASP A 108 5.34 -3.23 0.25
CA ASP A 108 6.49 -2.71 -0.49
C ASP A 108 7.12 -3.85 -1.32
N PRO A 109 6.91 -3.87 -2.65
CA PRO A 109 7.49 -4.89 -3.52
C PRO A 109 8.99 -4.71 -3.79
N GLN A 110 9.61 -3.59 -3.42
CA GLN A 110 11.06 -3.42 -3.55
C GLN A 110 11.81 -4.22 -2.49
N PHE A 111 11.26 -4.32 -1.27
CA PHE A 111 11.87 -5.08 -0.17
C PHE A 111 11.13 -6.40 0.13
N GLY A 112 9.92 -6.59 -0.41
CA GLY A 112 9.07 -7.74 -0.09
C GLY A 112 8.49 -7.65 1.32
N GLU A 113 8.32 -6.44 1.84
CA GLU A 113 7.86 -6.16 3.19
C GLU A 113 6.36 -5.83 3.20
N ALA A 114 5.67 -6.29 4.25
CA ALA A 114 4.24 -6.09 4.43
C ALA A 114 3.96 -5.50 5.81
N PHE A 115 3.22 -4.40 5.83
CA PHE A 115 2.77 -3.74 7.04
C PHE A 115 1.29 -4.05 7.22
N PHE A 116 0.98 -4.79 8.28
CA PHE A 116 -0.37 -5.25 8.58
C PHE A 116 -1.08 -4.24 9.49
N PRO A 117 -2.40 -4.08 9.33
CA PRO A 117 -3.19 -3.33 10.29
C PRO A 117 -3.11 -4.02 11.66
N ALA A 118 -3.30 -3.25 12.73
CA ALA A 118 -3.37 -3.85 14.07
C ALA A 118 -4.54 -4.84 14.14
N PRO A 119 -4.43 -5.95 14.88
CA PRO A 119 -5.57 -6.84 15.09
C PRO A 119 -6.70 -6.07 15.80
N ASP A 120 -7.95 -6.34 15.42
CA ASP A 120 -9.13 -5.81 16.09
C ASP A 120 -9.03 -6.03 17.61
N GLY A 121 -9.06 -4.94 18.39
CA GLY A 121 -8.99 -4.97 19.86
C GLY A 121 -7.61 -4.78 20.48
N TRP A 122 -6.58 -4.34 19.73
CA TRP A 122 -5.32 -3.88 20.32
C TRP A 122 -5.43 -2.44 20.86
N GLU A 123 -5.79 -2.29 22.13
CA GLU A 123 -5.54 -1.05 22.89
C GLU A 123 -4.11 -1.14 23.46
N GLY A 124 -3.16 -0.36 22.93
CA GLY A 124 -1.75 -0.38 23.40
C GLY A 124 -1.59 0.00 24.90
N PRO A 125 -0.40 -0.14 25.53
CA PRO A 125 0.93 -0.19 24.91
C PRO A 125 1.77 -1.43 25.33
N MET A 126 2.76 -1.83 24.52
CA MET A 126 3.87 -2.62 25.05
C MET A 126 5.19 -1.87 24.89
N ASP A 127 5.67 -1.43 26.05
CA ASP A 127 7.01 -1.02 26.42
C ASP A 127 8.09 -1.42 25.40
N CYS A 128 8.86 -0.43 24.92
CA CYS A 128 10.08 -0.66 24.15
C CYS A 128 11.20 -1.17 25.08
N GLY A 129 11.00 -2.36 25.66
CA GLY A 129 11.94 -3.04 26.53
C GLY A 129 12.43 -4.33 25.91
N GLY A 130 13.47 -4.25 25.07
CA GLY A 130 14.28 -5.40 24.69
C GLY A 130 14.29 -5.71 23.21
N ALA A 131 15.32 -5.23 22.53
CA ALA A 131 15.73 -5.71 21.22
C ALA A 131 15.76 -7.24 21.18
N THR A 132 14.97 -7.85 20.29
CA THR A 132 15.31 -9.17 19.76
C THR A 132 15.66 -8.98 18.30
N VAL A 133 16.97 -8.89 18.07
CA VAL A 133 17.58 -9.03 16.76
C VAL A 133 17.10 -10.35 16.16
N CYS A 134 16.59 -10.34 14.93
CA CYS A 134 16.31 -11.57 14.21
C CYS A 134 17.63 -12.33 14.00
N ALA A 135 17.79 -13.45 14.69
CA ALA A 135 18.92 -14.34 14.52
C ALA A 135 18.90 -14.93 13.09
N ARG A 136 20.00 -14.73 12.35
CA ARG A 136 20.28 -15.43 11.09
C ARG A 136 20.68 -16.88 11.40
N PRO A 137 20.18 -17.89 10.67
CA PRO A 137 20.72 -19.23 10.79
C PRO A 137 22.10 -19.32 10.11
N ALA A 138 22.99 -20.09 10.73
CA ALA A 138 24.28 -20.52 10.18
C ALA A 138 24.10 -21.68 9.19
#